data_AF-A0A368F790-F1
#
_entry.id   AF-A0A368F790-F1
#
_cell.length_a   1.000
_cell.length_b   1.000
_cell.length_c   1.000
_cell.angle_alpha   90.00
_cell.angle_beta   90.00
_cell.angle_gamma   90.00
#
_symmetry.space_group_name_H-M   'P 1'
#
loop_
_entity.id
_entity.type
_entity.pdbx_description
1 polymer ?
#
loop_
_entity_poly.entity_id
_entity_poly.type
_entity_poly.pdbx_seq_one_letter_code
_entity_poly.pdbx_strand_id
1 'polypeptide(L)'
;MRFAQVTPFLSNLPASFRVVAPSLVDVVNKKSLSKSSTDFTTIRKIVTLDGKKAKGFAKGKRFGADLWYKFIAPNLKTSMAVETWRNGNAKNVGTTCGEKENVYDISVVKVLNATYPSSTDHSKWGVSMRETVPAVCIGDVNRQVSQYKRGGGAVCIEDLKLWKTFHKSIGKYEDCPI
;
A
#
# COMPACT_ATOMS: atom_id res chain seq x y z
N MET A 1 -12.21 0.60 0.03
CA MET A 1 -12.52 1.99 -0.37
C MET A 1 -13.10 2.83 0.78
N ARG A 2 -14.21 2.45 1.44
CA ARG A 2 -14.74 3.24 2.59
C ARG A 2 -13.71 3.46 3.71
N PHE A 3 -12.96 2.41 4.06
CA PHE A 3 -11.85 2.50 5.02
C PHE A 3 -10.73 3.42 4.56
N ALA A 4 -10.36 3.37 3.27
CA ALA A 4 -9.36 4.25 2.67
C ALA A 4 -9.84 5.71 2.56
N GLN A 5 -11.11 5.99 2.84
CA GLN A 5 -11.70 7.34 2.79
C GLN A 5 -11.46 8.04 1.45
N VAL A 6 -11.62 7.29 0.37
CA VAL A 6 -11.55 7.83 -0.99
C VAL A 6 -12.65 8.88 -1.19
N THR A 7 -12.34 9.93 -1.94
CA THR A 7 -13.27 11.02 -2.25
C THR A 7 -13.67 10.94 -3.72
N PRO A 8 -14.86 10.40 -4.05
CA PRO A 8 -15.37 10.45 -5.41
C PRO A 8 -15.60 11.90 -5.85
N PHE A 9 -15.13 12.24 -7.06
CA PHE A 9 -15.40 13.53 -7.71
C PHE A 9 -16.64 13.45 -8.59
N LEU A 10 -16.73 12.41 -9.43
CA LEU A 10 -17.90 12.05 -10.23
C LEU A 10 -18.33 10.62 -9.89
N SER A 11 -19.62 10.34 -10.03
CA SER A 11 -20.17 9.00 -9.81
C SER A 11 -21.34 8.71 -10.74
N ASN A 12 -21.35 7.52 -11.33
CA ASN A 12 -22.51 6.95 -12.02
C ASN A 12 -22.77 5.57 -11.42
N LEU A 13 -23.57 5.51 -10.35
CA LEU A 13 -23.83 4.28 -9.59
C LEU A 13 -25.29 3.82 -9.81
N PRO A 14 -25.53 2.72 -10.54
CA PRO A 14 -26.89 2.22 -10.77
C PRO A 14 -27.63 1.86 -9.48
N ALA A 15 -28.96 2.00 -9.47
CA ALA A 15 -29.79 1.75 -8.29
C ALA A 15 -29.64 0.32 -7.73
N SER A 16 -29.37 -0.67 -8.60
CA SER A 16 -29.13 -2.07 -8.22
C SER A 16 -27.97 -2.24 -7.22
N PHE A 17 -26.99 -1.33 -7.21
CA PHE A 17 -25.84 -1.36 -6.29
C PHE A 17 -26.22 -1.15 -4.83
N ARG A 18 -27.44 -0.64 -4.55
CA ARG A 18 -27.98 -0.64 -3.18
C ARG A 18 -28.10 -2.04 -2.60
N VAL A 19 -28.34 -3.04 -3.45
CA VAL A 19 -28.49 -4.44 -3.05
C VAL A 19 -27.17 -5.20 -3.22
N VAL A 20 -26.53 -5.10 -4.39
CA VAL A 20 -25.35 -5.95 -4.70
C VAL A 20 -24.05 -5.46 -4.06
N ALA A 21 -23.94 -4.15 -3.77
CA ALA A 21 -22.73 -3.57 -3.20
C ALA A 21 -23.04 -2.30 -2.38
N PRO A 22 -23.80 -2.42 -1.28
CA PRO A 22 -24.21 -1.26 -0.46
C PRO A 22 -23.03 -0.43 0.05
N SER A 23 -21.87 -1.06 0.25
CA SER A 23 -20.64 -0.34 0.63
C SER A 23 -20.14 0.66 -0.42
N LEU A 24 -20.48 0.49 -1.70
CA LEU A 24 -20.16 1.47 -2.75
C LEU A 24 -21.09 2.68 -2.68
N VAL A 25 -22.35 2.48 -2.29
CA VAL A 25 -23.28 3.59 -2.02
C VAL A 25 -22.74 4.45 -0.87
N ASP A 26 -22.25 3.83 0.20
CA ASP A 26 -21.58 4.55 1.29
C ASP A 26 -20.37 5.37 0.80
N VAL A 27 -19.58 4.84 -0.14
CA VAL A 27 -18.41 5.53 -0.70
C VAL A 27 -18.84 6.75 -1.53
N VAL A 28 -19.82 6.58 -2.44
CA VAL A 28 -20.36 7.67 -3.26
C VAL A 28 -20.95 8.78 -2.38
N ASN A 29 -21.66 8.41 -1.32
CA ASN A 29 -22.22 9.33 -0.34
C ASN A 29 -21.19 9.86 0.68
N LYS A 30 -19.89 9.56 0.50
CA LYS A 30 -18.79 10.01 1.35
C LYS A 30 -19.01 9.67 2.85
N LYS A 31 -19.71 8.56 3.12
CA LYS A 31 -20.05 8.14 4.47
C LYS A 31 -18.82 7.60 5.20
N SER A 32 -18.37 8.36 6.19
CA SER A 32 -17.26 7.98 7.05
C SER A 32 -17.57 6.75 7.92
N LEU A 33 -16.52 6.15 8.49
CA LEU A 33 -16.67 5.17 9.58
C LEU A 33 -17.36 5.84 10.78
N SER A 34 -18.08 5.05 11.58
CA SER A 34 -18.74 5.56 12.80
C SER A 34 -17.71 6.20 13.75
N LYS A 35 -18.12 7.22 14.51
CA LYS A 35 -17.29 7.80 15.58
C LYS A 35 -16.86 6.76 16.62
N SER A 36 -17.74 5.78 16.90
CA SER A 36 -17.49 4.66 17.81
C SER A 36 -16.65 3.52 17.23
N SER A 37 -16.25 3.58 15.95
CA SER A 37 -15.45 2.52 15.34
C SER A 37 -14.09 2.42 16.05
N THR A 38 -13.67 1.20 16.36
CA THR A 38 -12.38 0.87 16.96
C THR A 38 -11.42 0.22 15.96
N ASP A 39 -11.94 -0.39 14.89
CA ASP A 39 -11.15 -0.90 13.77
C ASP A 39 -11.10 0.14 12.63
N PHE A 40 -9.89 0.44 12.18
CA PHE A 40 -9.61 1.38 11.10
C PHE A 40 -8.90 0.72 9.92
N THR A 41 -8.88 -0.61 9.88
CA THR A 41 -8.23 -1.38 8.84
C THR A 41 -9.18 -2.37 8.19
N THR A 42 -8.88 -2.76 6.95
CA THR A 42 -9.58 -3.88 6.32
C THR A 42 -8.68 -4.57 5.31
N ILE A 43 -8.82 -5.88 5.22
CA ILE A 43 -8.16 -6.73 4.23
C ILE A 43 -9.23 -7.47 3.44
N ARG A 44 -9.13 -7.48 2.12
CA ARG A 44 -10.03 -8.21 1.23
C ARG A 44 -9.25 -9.00 0.21
N LYS A 45 -9.57 -10.28 0.07
CA LYS A 45 -9.08 -11.11 -1.03
C LYS A 45 -9.85 -10.72 -2.29
N ILE A 46 -9.14 -10.53 -3.37
CA ILE A 46 -9.67 -10.19 -4.69
C ILE A 46 -9.20 -11.28 -5.64
N VAL A 47 -10.10 -11.73 -6.51
CA VAL A 47 -9.77 -12.65 -7.59
C VAL A 47 -10.30 -12.02 -8.87
N THR A 48 -9.42 -11.86 -9.85
CA THR A 48 -9.82 -11.39 -11.19
C THR A 48 -10.63 -12.47 -11.92
N LEU A 49 -11.30 -12.13 -13.02
CA LEU A 49 -12.04 -13.11 -13.83
C LEU A 49 -11.14 -14.26 -14.32
N ASP A 50 -9.88 -13.96 -14.66
CA ASP A 50 -8.87 -14.95 -15.08
C ASP A 50 -8.15 -15.62 -13.89
N GLY A 51 -8.68 -15.51 -12.67
CA GLY A 51 -8.17 -16.24 -11.51
C GLY A 51 -6.93 -15.65 -10.82
N LYS A 52 -6.37 -14.53 -11.30
CA LYS A 52 -5.28 -13.84 -10.57
C LYS A 52 -5.75 -13.41 -9.19
N LYS A 53 -5.01 -13.81 -8.16
CA LYS A 53 -5.27 -13.50 -6.75
C LYS A 53 -4.55 -12.22 -6.34
N ALA A 54 -5.24 -11.39 -5.58
CA ALA A 54 -4.69 -10.21 -4.93
C ALA A 54 -5.29 -10.02 -3.54
N LYS A 55 -4.64 -9.20 -2.71
CA LYS A 55 -5.13 -8.74 -1.42
C LYS A 55 -5.19 -7.23 -1.42
N GLY A 56 -6.38 -6.66 -1.22
CA GLY A 56 -6.56 -5.24 -0.98
C GLY A 56 -6.44 -4.93 0.51
N PHE A 57 -5.51 -4.05 0.86
CA PHE A 57 -5.32 -3.48 2.19
C PHE A 57 -5.85 -2.06 2.18
N ALA A 58 -6.62 -1.68 3.20
CA ALA A 58 -7.01 -0.28 3.39
C ALA A 58 -6.96 0.10 4.87
N LYS A 59 -6.46 1.31 5.13
CA LYS A 59 -6.46 1.96 6.44
C LYS A 59 -7.24 3.27 6.39
N GLY A 60 -7.85 3.65 7.50
CA GLY A 60 -8.45 4.97 7.70
C GLY A 60 -7.50 5.95 8.38
N LYS A 61 -7.86 7.23 8.37
CA LYS A 61 -7.10 8.33 9.00
C LYS A 61 -6.81 8.14 10.49
N ARG A 62 -7.59 7.31 11.18
CA ARG A 62 -7.43 7.01 12.62
C ARG A 62 -6.51 5.82 12.89
N PHE A 63 -6.01 5.13 11.86
CA PHE A 63 -5.03 4.04 12.02
C PHE A 63 -3.73 4.50 12.69
N GLY A 64 -3.28 5.73 12.39
CA GLY A 64 -2.22 6.39 13.16
C GLY A 64 -0.81 5.85 12.98
N ALA A 65 -0.58 4.91 12.06
CA ALA A 65 0.73 4.32 11.81
C ALA A 65 1.09 4.14 10.33
N ASP A 66 2.32 3.67 10.08
CA ASP A 66 2.83 3.33 8.75
C ASP A 66 2.04 2.16 8.15
N LEU A 67 1.52 2.38 6.94
CA LEU A 67 0.77 1.37 6.17
C LEU A 67 1.64 0.14 5.89
N TRP A 68 2.91 0.35 5.57
CA TRP A 68 3.79 -0.73 5.12
C TRP A 68 4.26 -1.57 6.32
N TYR A 69 4.88 -0.92 7.31
CA TYR A 69 5.48 -1.61 8.46
C TYR A 69 4.46 -2.16 9.46
N LYS A 70 3.39 -1.41 9.79
CA LYS A 70 2.41 -1.85 10.82
C LYS A 70 1.24 -2.64 10.26
N PHE A 71 1.07 -2.71 8.95
CA PHE A 71 -0.09 -3.39 8.37
C PHE A 71 0.28 -4.38 7.26
N ILE A 72 0.90 -3.96 6.15
CA ILE A 72 1.11 -4.84 5.01
C ILE A 72 2.14 -5.95 5.31
N ALA A 73 3.36 -5.59 5.72
CA ALA A 73 4.45 -6.55 5.91
C ALA A 73 4.12 -7.67 6.91
N PRO A 74 3.54 -7.38 8.11
CA PRO A 74 3.15 -8.42 9.05
C PRO A 74 2.03 -9.34 8.53
N ASN A 75 1.08 -8.80 7.77
CA ASN A 75 -0.03 -9.61 7.21
C ASN A 75 0.41 -10.48 6.02
N LEU A 76 1.45 -10.06 5.29
CA LEU A 76 2.12 -10.90 4.29
C LEU A 76 3.21 -11.78 4.90
N LYS A 77 3.57 -11.56 6.17
CA LYS A 77 4.63 -12.25 6.90
C LYS A 77 5.96 -12.18 6.17
N THR A 78 6.32 -11.02 5.63
CA THR A 78 7.55 -10.86 4.86
C THR A 78 8.08 -9.43 4.96
N SER A 79 9.40 -9.29 5.05
CA SER A 79 10.04 -7.99 4.90
C SER A 79 9.80 -7.43 3.49
N MET A 80 9.76 -6.11 3.36
CA MET A 80 9.47 -5.45 2.10
C MET A 80 10.46 -4.34 1.78
N ALA A 81 10.83 -4.20 0.51
CA ALA A 81 11.42 -2.97 -0.01
C ALA A 81 10.33 -2.10 -0.60
N VAL A 82 10.28 -0.84 -0.21
CA VAL A 82 9.19 0.09 -0.52
C VAL A 82 9.76 1.33 -1.19
N GLU A 83 9.26 1.61 -2.38
CA GLU A 83 9.45 2.88 -3.07
C GLU A 83 8.17 3.70 -2.89
N THR A 84 8.31 4.86 -2.26
CA THR A 84 7.28 5.89 -2.28
C THR A 84 7.93 7.25 -2.37
N TRP A 85 7.20 8.22 -2.90
CA TRP A 85 7.66 9.60 -2.91
C TRP A 85 7.91 10.13 -1.49
N ARG A 86 9.16 10.51 -1.21
CA ARG A 86 9.66 10.95 0.11
C ARG A 86 10.18 12.41 0.11
N ASN A 87 9.83 13.22 -0.89
CA ASN A 87 10.27 14.63 -0.99
C ASN A 87 9.23 15.65 -0.49
N GLY A 88 8.20 15.22 0.22
CA GLY A 88 7.28 16.18 0.85
C GLY A 88 7.92 16.88 2.05
N ASN A 89 7.33 17.99 2.51
CA ASN A 89 7.81 18.76 3.67
C ASN A 89 7.73 18.03 5.03
N ALA A 90 7.20 16.80 5.06
CA ALA A 90 7.02 16.04 6.28
C ALA A 90 8.21 15.10 6.53
N LYS A 91 8.45 14.77 7.80
CA LYS A 91 9.46 13.79 8.21
C LYS A 91 9.18 12.44 7.52
N ASN A 92 10.20 11.90 6.85
CA ASN A 92 10.20 10.55 6.29
C ASN A 92 10.17 9.52 7.41
N VAL A 93 9.47 8.40 7.20
CA VAL A 93 9.46 7.31 8.19
C VAL A 93 10.84 6.68 8.30
N GLY A 94 11.52 6.49 7.16
CA GLY A 94 12.80 5.82 7.06
C GLY A 94 12.64 4.29 7.07
N THR A 95 13.72 3.58 6.72
CA THR A 95 13.78 2.14 6.96
C THR A 95 13.41 1.82 8.40
N THR A 96 12.48 0.87 8.57
CA THR A 96 11.99 0.48 9.90
C THR A 96 12.28 -1.00 10.10
N CYS A 97 13.04 -1.29 11.15
CA CYS A 97 13.52 -2.62 11.46
C CYS A 97 12.76 -3.16 12.67
N GLY A 98 12.20 -4.36 12.51
CA GLY A 98 11.45 -5.06 13.55
C GLY A 98 12.09 -6.41 13.86
N GLU A 99 11.54 -7.09 14.87
CA GLU A 99 12.00 -8.44 15.25
C GLU A 99 11.68 -9.50 14.18
N LYS A 100 10.59 -9.30 13.41
CA LYS A 100 10.07 -10.28 12.45
C LYS A 100 10.20 -9.81 11.01
N GLU A 101 9.58 -8.68 10.69
CA GLU A 101 9.61 -8.09 9.37
C GLU A 101 10.22 -6.70 9.39
N ASN A 102 11.01 -6.40 8.36
CA ASN A 102 11.60 -5.10 8.11
C ASN A 102 10.90 -4.44 6.92
N VAL A 103 10.83 -3.12 6.92
CA VAL A 103 10.41 -2.35 5.74
C VAL A 103 11.51 -1.37 5.38
N TYR A 104 12.18 -1.68 4.28
CA TYR A 104 13.30 -0.93 3.71
C TYR A 104 12.80 0.15 2.77
N ASP A 105 13.36 1.34 2.90
CA ASP A 105 13.13 2.42 1.96
C ASP A 105 14.06 2.28 0.75
N ILE A 106 13.48 2.17 -0.45
CA ILE A 106 14.23 2.19 -1.71
C ILE A 106 14.74 3.63 -1.92
N SER A 107 16.04 3.77 -2.13
CA SER A 107 16.70 5.05 -2.39
C SER A 107 16.99 5.25 -3.87
N VAL A 108 17.21 4.17 -4.62
CA VAL A 108 17.47 4.18 -6.07
C VAL A 108 16.63 3.12 -6.76
N VAL A 109 15.94 3.52 -7.83
CA VAL A 109 15.12 2.65 -8.68
C VAL A 109 15.85 2.37 -9.98
N LYS A 110 15.75 1.13 -10.46
CA LYS A 110 16.30 0.68 -11.74
C LYS A 110 15.18 0.20 -12.66
N VAL A 111 15.11 0.76 -13.87
CA VAL A 111 14.15 0.31 -14.88
C VAL A 111 14.90 0.15 -16.19
N LEU A 112 14.98 -1.10 -16.68
CA LEU A 112 15.75 -1.44 -17.87
C LEU A 112 17.21 -0.93 -17.76
N ASN A 113 17.58 0.02 -18.62
CA ASN A 113 18.91 0.64 -18.67
C ASN A 113 18.98 2.00 -17.94
N ALA A 114 17.90 2.42 -17.30
CA ALA A 114 17.83 3.68 -16.56
C ALA A 114 17.91 3.43 -15.05
N THR A 115 18.58 4.36 -14.36
CA THR A 115 18.64 4.40 -12.89
C THR A 115 18.34 5.81 -12.45
N TYR A 116 17.49 5.98 -11.45
CA TYR A 116 17.11 7.28 -10.93
C TYR A 116 16.86 7.23 -9.42
N PRO A 117 17.04 8.35 -8.69
CA PRO A 117 16.76 8.39 -7.28
C PRO A 117 15.25 8.30 -7.02
N SER A 118 14.85 7.60 -5.97
CA SER A 118 13.43 7.50 -5.55
C SER A 118 12.76 8.86 -5.31
N SER A 119 13.56 9.90 -5.07
CA SER A 119 13.12 11.27 -4.85
C SER A 119 12.43 11.88 -6.09
N THR A 120 12.74 11.41 -7.30
CA THR A 120 12.15 11.90 -8.55
C THR A 120 10.94 11.08 -9.02
N ASP A 121 10.49 10.10 -8.24
CA ASP A 121 9.38 9.23 -8.58
C ASP A 121 8.19 9.43 -7.63
N HIS A 122 7.00 9.62 -8.20
CA HIS A 122 5.74 9.72 -7.45
C HIS A 122 5.09 8.37 -7.17
N SER A 123 5.65 7.30 -7.74
CA SER A 123 5.22 5.93 -7.59
C SER A 123 5.21 5.52 -6.11
N LYS A 124 4.39 4.51 -5.85
CA LYS A 124 4.12 3.97 -4.52
C LYS A 124 3.94 2.48 -4.67
N TRP A 125 5.04 1.76 -4.57
CA TRP A 125 5.02 0.32 -4.62
C TRP A 125 5.92 -0.30 -3.56
N GLY A 126 5.62 -1.54 -3.23
CA GLY A 126 6.45 -2.35 -2.36
C GLY A 126 6.55 -3.75 -2.90
N VAL A 127 7.70 -4.38 -2.71
CA VAL A 127 7.95 -5.76 -3.11
C VAL A 127 8.50 -6.54 -1.93
N SER A 128 8.05 -7.79 -1.80
CA SER A 128 8.59 -8.72 -0.80
C SER A 128 10.08 -8.95 -1.02
N MET A 129 10.85 -9.03 0.06
CA MET A 129 12.27 -9.42 0.03
C MET A 129 12.50 -10.93 -0.07
N ARG A 130 11.42 -11.73 -0.17
CA ARG A 130 11.50 -13.20 -0.23
C ARG A 130 10.74 -13.72 -1.45
N GLU A 131 11.41 -14.52 -2.28
CA GLU A 131 10.81 -15.18 -3.45
C GLU A 131 9.66 -16.13 -3.07
N THR A 132 9.72 -16.75 -1.88
CA THR A 132 8.67 -17.64 -1.37
C THR A 132 7.36 -16.92 -1.06
N VAL A 133 7.39 -15.58 -0.98
CA VAL A 133 6.19 -14.72 -0.87
C VAL A 133 6.30 -13.69 -1.99
N PRO A 134 5.98 -14.04 -3.25
CA PRO A 134 6.24 -13.20 -4.42
C PRO A 134 5.21 -12.08 -4.56
N ALA A 135 5.05 -11.26 -3.53
CA ALA A 135 4.07 -10.20 -3.45
C ALA A 135 4.65 -8.88 -3.99
N VAL A 136 3.89 -8.25 -4.88
CA VAL A 136 4.07 -6.86 -5.32
C VAL A 136 2.84 -6.07 -4.94
N CYS A 137 3.02 -4.99 -4.20
CA CYS A 137 1.96 -4.14 -3.70
C CYS A 137 2.05 -2.76 -4.36
N ILE A 138 0.94 -2.28 -4.91
CA ILE A 138 0.82 -0.92 -5.45
C ILE A 138 -0.14 -0.14 -4.55
N GLY A 139 0.26 1.05 -4.08
CA GLY A 139 -0.47 1.82 -3.07
C GLY A 139 -0.69 3.28 -3.42
N ASP A 140 -1.34 4.00 -2.52
CA ASP A 140 -1.73 5.41 -2.69
C ASP A 140 -1.19 6.35 -1.58
N VAL A 141 -0.48 5.80 -0.57
CA VAL A 141 0.08 6.54 0.55
C VAL A 141 1.61 6.65 0.46
N ASN A 142 2.16 7.86 0.57
CA ASN A 142 3.61 8.07 0.75
C ASN A 142 4.07 7.53 2.11
N ARG A 143 5.34 7.14 2.24
CA ARG A 143 5.92 6.74 3.52
C ARG A 143 6.50 7.93 4.32
N GLN A 144 5.63 8.89 4.65
CA GLN A 144 5.95 10.05 5.50
C GLN A 144 5.06 10.07 6.76
N VAL A 145 5.56 10.57 7.89
CA VAL A 145 4.84 10.56 9.17
C VAL A 145 3.50 11.31 9.10
N SER A 146 3.40 12.38 8.31
CA SER A 146 2.15 13.11 8.08
C SER A 146 1.03 12.22 7.49
N GLN A 147 1.40 11.15 6.80
CA GLN A 147 0.47 10.22 6.15
C GLN A 147 -0.15 9.21 7.12
N TYR A 148 0.31 9.14 8.37
CA TYR A 148 -0.32 8.30 9.40
C TYR A 148 -1.77 8.69 9.65
N LYS A 149 -2.06 9.99 9.49
CA LYS A 149 -3.38 10.61 9.65
C LYS A 149 -4.18 10.70 8.34
N ARG A 150 -3.78 9.96 7.29
CA ARG A 150 -4.52 9.86 6.03
C ARG A 150 -5.07 8.45 5.83
N GLY A 151 -6.27 8.38 5.25
CA GLY A 151 -6.79 7.15 4.69
C GLY A 151 -6.05 6.79 3.40
N GLY A 152 -6.01 5.49 3.09
CA GLY A 152 -5.37 4.96 1.89
C GLY A 152 -5.20 3.45 2.00
N GLY A 153 -4.40 2.87 1.12
CA GLY A 153 -4.23 1.44 1.02
C GLY A 153 -3.24 0.99 -0.04
N ALA A 154 -3.21 -0.31 -0.26
CA ALA A 154 -2.45 -0.94 -1.34
C ALA A 154 -3.15 -2.22 -1.80
N VAL A 155 -2.94 -2.59 -3.07
CA VAL A 155 -3.31 -3.89 -3.61
C VAL A 155 -2.05 -4.70 -3.84
N CYS A 156 -1.95 -5.85 -3.20
CA CYS A 156 -0.83 -6.78 -3.28
C CYS A 156 -1.19 -7.97 -4.15
N ILE A 157 -0.44 -8.18 -5.23
CA ILE A 157 -0.58 -9.28 -6.18
C ILE A 157 0.54 -10.29 -5.89
N GLU A 158 0.16 -11.55 -5.66
CA GLU A 158 1.12 -12.64 -5.51
C GLU A 158 1.37 -13.27 -6.89
N ASP A 159 2.48 -12.90 -7.52
CA ASP A 159 2.87 -13.38 -8.84
C ASP A 159 4.39 -13.37 -9.00
N LEU A 160 4.97 -14.52 -9.32
CA LEU A 160 6.42 -14.68 -9.39
C LEU A 160 7.08 -13.85 -10.50
N LYS A 161 6.41 -13.72 -11.66
CA LYS A 161 6.97 -12.97 -12.80
C LYS A 161 6.97 -11.47 -12.49
N LEU A 162 5.85 -10.96 -11.98
CA LEU A 162 5.71 -9.58 -11.54
C LEU A 162 6.71 -9.26 -10.41
N TRP A 163 6.80 -10.14 -9.42
CA TRP A 163 7.77 -10.01 -8.33
C TRP A 163 9.20 -9.94 -8.84
N LYS A 164 9.62 -10.82 -9.75
CA LYS A 164 10.97 -10.79 -10.36
C LYS A 164 11.24 -9.46 -11.04
N THR A 165 10.26 -8.89 -11.73
CA THR A 165 10.39 -7.57 -12.38
C THR A 165 10.60 -6.47 -11.34
N PHE A 166 9.71 -6.35 -10.35
CA PHE A 166 9.80 -5.29 -9.35
C PHE A 166 11.00 -5.44 -8.40
N HIS A 167 11.34 -6.67 -8.03
CA HIS A 167 12.52 -6.94 -7.21
C HIS A 167 13.82 -6.57 -7.95
N LYS A 168 13.90 -6.79 -9.27
CA LYS A 168 15.03 -6.32 -10.10
C LYS A 168 15.06 -4.81 -10.26
N SER A 169 13.96 -4.12 -9.97
CA SER A 169 13.90 -2.65 -9.96
C SER A 169 14.43 -2.01 -8.69
N ILE A 170 14.75 -2.80 -7.67
CA ILE A 170 15.48 -2.33 -6.50
C ILE A 170 16.93 -2.06 -6.92
N GLY A 171 17.29 -0.78 -7.09
CA GLY A 171 18.67 -0.38 -7.36
C GLY A 171 19.48 -0.31 -6.06
N LYS A 172 18.98 0.44 -5.08
CA LYS A 172 19.52 0.54 -3.71
C LYS A 172 18.39 0.77 -2.72
N TYR A 173 18.54 0.29 -1.51
CA TYR A 173 17.67 0.60 -0.37
C TYR A 173 18.51 0.93 0.86
N GLU A 174 17.92 1.63 1.81
CA GLU A 174 18.53 1.94 3.11
C GLU A 174 18.40 0.71 4.02
N ASP A 175 19.50 0.12 4.46
CA ASP A 175 19.48 -1.07 5.32
C ASP A 175 19.20 -0.72 6.80
N CYS A 176 18.99 -1.74 7.62
CA CYS A 176 18.93 -1.59 9.06
C CYS A 176 20.28 -1.16 9.62
N PRO A 177 20.32 -0.22 10.57
CA PRO A 177 21.56 0.09 11.28
C PRO A 177 22.08 -1.16 12.00
N ILE A 178 23.39 -1.32 11.99
CA ILE A 178 24.14 -2.38 12.71
C ILE A 178 24.25 -2.02 14.18
#